data_AF-A0AAE4PX79-F1
#
_entry.id   AF-A0AAE4PX79-F1
#
_cell.length_a   1.000
_cell.length_b   1.000
_cell.length_c   1.000
_cell.angle_alpha   90.00
_cell.angle_beta   90.00
_cell.angle_gamma   90.00
#
_symmetry.space_group_name_H-M   'P 1'
#
loop_
_entity.id
_entity.type
_entity.pdbx_description
1 polymer ?
#
loop_
_entity_poly.entity_id
_entity_poly.type
_entity_poly.pdbx_seq_one_letter_code
_entity_poly.pdbx_strand_id
1 'polypeptide(L)'
;MKSVLQITLGILLAGLVTLLVRIGYLSYVEYRVKQEINEIALQQQQREKAHQQAVKERQLAEYQQQQIAIQHAAEQRRIAQQNEAARIRKAEAWRKYYIVPEDCKNYKSDEHMVNCLNHKADAKAEFDKAYDSGELVLPK
;
A
#
# COMPACT_ATOMS: atom_id res chain seq x y z
N MET A 1 -26.73 79.18 -45.15
CA MET A 1 -25.46 78.57 -44.70
C MET A 1 -25.40 78.30 -43.19
N LYS A 2 -25.82 79.23 -42.31
CA LYS A 2 -25.82 79.05 -40.84
C LYS A 2 -26.60 77.81 -40.34
N SER A 3 -27.80 77.56 -40.86
CA SER A 3 -28.65 76.45 -40.37
C SER A 3 -28.10 75.07 -40.71
N VAL A 4 -27.46 74.91 -41.86
CA VAL A 4 -26.84 73.63 -42.29
C VAL A 4 -25.62 73.30 -41.42
N LEU A 5 -24.85 74.31 -41.03
CA LEU A 5 -23.68 74.18 -40.16
C LEU A 5 -24.08 73.75 -38.73
N GLN A 6 -25.20 74.26 -38.22
CA GLN A 6 -25.71 73.89 -36.90
C GLN A 6 -26.19 72.44 -36.84
N ILE A 7 -26.84 71.96 -37.91
CA ILE A 7 -27.34 70.57 -37.99
C ILE A 7 -26.17 69.58 -38.09
N THR A 8 -25.18 69.86 -38.93
CA THR A 8 -23.99 69.00 -39.05
C THR A 8 -23.17 68.95 -37.76
N LEU A 9 -23.04 70.08 -37.06
CA LEU A 9 -22.37 70.12 -35.76
C LEU A 9 -23.10 69.28 -34.71
N GLY A 10 -24.43 69.30 -34.68
CA GLY A 10 -25.23 68.48 -33.76
C GLY A 10 -25.08 66.99 -34.00
N ILE A 11 -25.06 66.55 -35.26
CA ILE A 11 -24.85 65.14 -35.63
C ILE A 11 -23.45 64.68 -35.25
N LEU A 12 -22.42 65.51 -35.49
CA LEU A 12 -21.04 65.24 -35.10
C LEU A 12 -20.90 65.09 -33.58
N LEU A 13 -21.52 65.99 -32.81
CA LEU A 13 -21.51 65.93 -31.34
C LEU A 13 -22.21 64.67 -30.81
N ALA A 14 -23.39 64.34 -31.33
CA ALA A 14 -24.10 63.12 -30.94
C ALA A 14 -23.30 61.86 -31.27
N GLY A 15 -22.65 61.81 -32.44
CA GLY A 15 -21.75 60.73 -32.82
C GLY A 15 -20.56 60.60 -31.87
N LEU A 16 -19.91 61.72 -31.52
CA LEU A 16 -18.77 61.74 -30.61
C LEU A 16 -19.15 61.27 -29.20
N VAL A 17 -20.26 61.76 -28.66
CA VAL A 17 -20.76 61.37 -27.32
C VAL A 17 -21.08 59.89 -27.29
N THR A 18 -21.76 59.37 -28.31
CA THR A 18 -22.09 57.94 -28.40
C THR A 18 -20.83 57.08 -28.47
N LEU A 19 -19.81 57.53 -29.20
CA LEU A 19 -18.54 56.84 -29.35
C LEU A 19 -17.76 56.80 -28.02
N LEU A 20 -17.71 57.91 -27.29
CA LEU A 20 -17.06 57.98 -25.97
C LEU A 20 -17.76 57.10 -24.94
N VAL A 21 -19.09 57.10 -24.89
CA VAL A 21 -19.86 56.23 -23.98
C VAL A 21 -19.59 54.76 -24.29
N ARG A 22 -19.52 54.40 -25.58
CA ARG A 22 -19.24 53.02 -26.00
C ARG A 22 -17.84 52.56 -25.60
N ILE A 23 -16.83 53.43 -25.75
CA ILE A 23 -15.45 53.15 -25.31
C ILE A 23 -15.38 53.01 -23.78
N GLY A 24 -16.03 53.90 -23.03
CA GLY A 24 -16.10 53.84 -21.57
C GLY A 24 -16.77 52.55 -21.07
N TYR A 25 -17.88 52.15 -21.71
CA TYR A 25 -18.57 50.91 -21.36
C TYR A 25 -17.72 49.66 -21.66
N LEU A 26 -17.09 49.58 -22.84
CA LEU A 26 -16.25 48.44 -23.21
C LEU A 26 -15.04 48.29 -22.28
N SER A 27 -14.37 49.40 -21.95
CA SER A 27 -13.22 49.37 -21.03
C SER A 27 -13.61 48.95 -19.61
N TYR A 28 -14.78 49.37 -19.11
CA TYR A 28 -15.29 48.94 -17.81
C TYR A 28 -15.61 47.43 -17.79
N VAL A 29 -16.27 46.91 -18.83
CA VAL A 29 -16.59 45.48 -18.94
C VAL A 29 -15.32 44.65 -19.04
N GLU A 30 -14.34 45.05 -19.85
CA GLU A 30 -13.06 44.34 -19.94
C GLU A 30 -12.33 44.26 -18.59
N TYR A 31 -12.31 45.35 -17.83
CA TYR A 31 -11.68 45.38 -16.51
C TYR A 31 -12.34 44.39 -15.54
N ARG A 32 -13.68 44.40 -15.47
CA ARG A 32 -14.46 43.49 -14.60
C ARG A 32 -14.27 42.03 -15.00
N VAL A 33 -14.32 41.72 -16.29
CA VAL A 33 -14.17 40.36 -16.82
C VAL A 33 -12.75 39.82 -16.57
N LYS A 34 -11.70 40.63 -16.77
CA LYS A 34 -10.32 40.21 -16.49
C LYS A 34 -10.09 39.86 -15.03
N GLN A 35 -10.75 40.58 -14.11
CA GLN A 35 -10.60 40.36 -12.67
C GLN A 35 -11.17 38.99 -12.26
N GLU A 36 -12.38 38.65 -12.74
CA GLU A 36 -13.03 37.36 -12.45
C GLU A 36 -12.31 36.18 -13.12
N ILE A 37 -11.84 36.34 -14.37
CA ILE A 37 -11.10 35.28 -15.07
C ILE A 37 -9.78 34.94 -14.38
N ASN A 38 -9.05 35.94 -13.86
CA ASN A 38 -7.80 35.70 -13.15
C ASN A 38 -8.00 34.89 -11.86
N GLU A 39 -9.07 35.16 -11.12
CA GLU A 39 -9.39 34.40 -9.89
C GLU A 39 -9.74 32.95 -10.22
N ILE A 40 -10.54 32.71 -11.26
CA ILE A 40 -10.89 31.36 -11.72
C ILE A 40 -9.65 30.62 -12.21
N ALA A 41 -8.80 31.27 -13.02
CA ALA A 41 -7.57 30.68 -13.53
C ALA A 41 -6.59 30.32 -12.39
N LEU A 42 -6.45 31.21 -11.40
CA LEU A 42 -5.62 30.96 -10.22
C LEU A 42 -6.17 29.79 -9.40
N GLN A 43 -7.48 29.74 -9.20
CA GLN A 43 -8.13 28.66 -8.45
C GLN A 43 -8.01 27.30 -9.16
N GLN A 44 -8.15 27.28 -10.49
CA GLN A 44 -7.92 26.07 -11.29
C GLN A 44 -6.46 25.61 -11.17
N GLN A 45 -5.51 26.52 -11.32
CA GLN A 45 -4.09 26.20 -11.20
C GLN A 45 -3.73 25.65 -9.80
N GLN A 46 -4.31 26.21 -8.74
CA GLN A 46 -4.12 25.72 -7.38
C GLN A 46 -4.71 24.31 -7.19
N ARG A 47 -5.91 24.06 -7.74
CA ARG A 47 -6.54 22.73 -7.69
C ARG A 47 -5.72 21.68 -8.44
N GLU A 48 -5.20 22.01 -9.61
CA GLU A 48 -4.33 21.10 -10.36
C GLU A 48 -3.05 20.77 -9.60
N LYS A 49 -2.39 21.77 -9.00
CA LYS A 49 -1.21 21.54 -8.17
C LYS A 49 -1.52 20.68 -6.95
N ALA A 50 -2.62 20.96 -6.25
CA ALA A 50 -3.07 20.17 -5.12
C ALA A 50 -3.39 18.73 -5.53
N HIS A 51 -4.04 18.53 -6.68
CA HIS A 51 -4.33 17.22 -7.22
C HIS A 51 -3.06 16.46 -7.59
N GLN A 52 -2.12 17.11 -8.29
CA GLN A 52 -0.83 16.50 -8.63
C GLN A 52 -0.02 16.11 -7.39
N GLN A 53 -0.04 16.96 -6.36
CA GLN A 53 0.65 16.67 -5.11
C GLN A 53 0.00 15.50 -4.38
N ALA A 54 -1.33 15.47 -4.29
CA ALA A 54 -2.06 14.34 -3.71
C ALA A 54 -1.80 13.02 -4.45
N VAL A 55 -1.69 13.05 -5.79
CA VAL A 55 -1.34 11.85 -6.58
C VAL A 55 0.09 11.40 -6.29
N LYS A 56 1.06 12.32 -6.22
CA LYS A 56 2.45 11.97 -5.88
C LYS A 56 2.56 11.38 -4.48
N GLU A 57 1.87 11.96 -3.51
CA GLU A 57 1.83 11.45 -2.14
C GLU A 57 1.22 10.05 -2.08
N ARG A 58 0.13 9.80 -2.81
CA ARG A 58 -0.45 8.45 -2.94
C ARG A 58 0.52 7.46 -3.57
N GLN A 59 1.16 7.82 -4.67
CA GLN A 59 2.15 6.96 -5.33
C GLN A 59 3.34 6.63 -4.41
N LEU A 60 3.82 7.62 -3.64
CA LEU A 60 4.90 7.40 -2.69
C LEU A 60 4.46 6.49 -1.54
N ALA A 61 3.25 6.69 -1.01
CA ALA A 61 2.69 5.85 0.04
C ALA A 61 2.49 4.41 -0.44
N GLU A 62 1.94 4.21 -1.65
CA GLU A 62 1.79 2.90 -2.28
C GLU A 62 3.14 2.21 -2.50
N TYR A 63 4.13 2.95 -3.00
CA TYR A 63 5.50 2.43 -3.17
C TYR A 63 6.12 2.00 -1.83
N GLN A 64 5.99 2.81 -0.79
CA GLN A 64 6.46 2.47 0.55
C GLN A 64 5.76 1.24 1.11
N GLN A 65 4.43 1.15 0.97
CA GLN A 65 3.67 -0.02 1.38
C GLN A 65 4.08 -1.28 0.62
N GLN A 66 4.32 -1.17 -0.69
CA GLN A 66 4.79 -2.30 -1.49
C GLN A 66 6.18 -2.77 -1.04
N GLN A 67 7.10 -1.85 -0.76
CA GLN A 67 8.42 -2.19 -0.23
C GLN A 67 8.34 -2.91 1.12
N ILE A 68 7.51 -2.39 2.03
CA ILE A 68 7.27 -3.01 3.35
C ILE A 68 6.69 -4.43 3.17
N ALA A 69 5.71 -4.61 2.28
CA ALA A 69 5.12 -5.91 1.99
C ALA A 69 6.15 -6.90 1.43
N ILE A 70 7.03 -6.46 0.52
CA ILE A 70 8.12 -7.29 -0.02
C ILE A 70 9.10 -7.70 1.09
N GLN A 71 9.49 -6.77 1.96
CA GLN A 71 10.39 -7.06 3.07
C GLN A 71 9.77 -8.06 4.06
N HIS A 72 8.50 -7.86 4.44
CA HIS A 72 7.80 -8.81 5.31
C HIS A 72 7.65 -10.19 4.67
N ALA A 73 7.32 -10.25 3.38
CA ALA A 73 7.22 -11.53 2.67
C ALA A 73 8.57 -12.25 2.59
N ALA A 74 9.67 -11.53 2.37
CA ALA A 74 11.01 -12.10 2.37
C ALA A 74 11.39 -12.64 3.75
N GLU A 75 11.10 -11.88 4.81
CA GLU A 75 11.39 -12.28 6.18
C GLU A 75 10.54 -13.50 6.60
N GLN A 76 9.25 -13.51 6.27
CA GLN A 76 8.38 -14.67 6.52
C GLN A 76 8.90 -15.92 5.81
N ARG A 77 9.36 -15.80 4.56
CA ARG A 77 9.97 -16.93 3.83
C ARG A 77 11.25 -17.41 4.52
N ARG A 78 12.09 -16.50 4.99
CA ARG A 78 13.32 -16.83 5.72
C ARG A 78 13.02 -17.59 7.02
N ILE A 79 12.07 -17.10 7.81
CA ILE A 79 11.62 -17.76 9.05
C ILE A 79 11.01 -19.13 8.73
N ALA A 80 10.18 -19.23 7.70
CA ALA A 80 9.58 -20.50 7.29
C ALA A 80 10.65 -21.53 6.87
N GLN A 81 11.67 -21.12 6.11
CA GLN A 81 12.79 -21.98 5.73
C GLN A 81 13.60 -22.43 6.95
N GLN A 82 13.86 -21.54 7.90
CA GLN A 82 14.58 -21.89 9.13
C GLN A 82 13.78 -22.88 10.00
N ASN A 83 12.48 -22.64 10.14
CA ASN A 83 11.58 -23.54 10.87
C ASN A 83 11.49 -24.91 10.19
N GLU A 84 11.44 -24.93 8.86
CA GLU A 84 11.44 -26.19 8.10
C GLU A 84 12.74 -26.97 8.32
N ALA A 85 13.89 -26.30 8.20
CA ALA A 85 15.19 -26.93 8.46
C ALA A 85 15.31 -27.42 9.92
N ALA A 86 14.78 -26.68 10.90
CA ALA A 86 14.72 -27.13 12.29
C ALA A 86 13.82 -28.35 12.46
N ARG A 87 12.65 -28.36 11.80
CA ARG A 87 11.71 -29.50 11.82
C ARG A 87 12.32 -30.75 11.22
N ILE A 88 13.01 -30.63 10.08
CA ILE A 88 13.71 -31.74 9.43
C ILE A 88 14.80 -32.29 10.36
N ARG A 89 15.63 -31.42 10.96
CA ARG A 89 16.67 -31.83 11.92
C ARG A 89 16.09 -32.54 13.15
N LYS A 90 15.00 -32.04 13.71
CA LYS A 90 14.31 -32.69 14.85
C LYS A 90 13.73 -34.05 14.44
N ALA A 91 13.15 -34.17 13.25
CA ALA A 91 12.65 -35.44 12.73
C ALA A 91 13.76 -36.46 12.46
N GLU A 92 14.91 -36.02 11.96
CA GLU A 92 16.12 -36.86 11.81
C GLU A 92 16.66 -37.35 13.14
N ALA A 93 16.76 -36.46 14.13
CA ALA A 93 17.19 -36.80 15.48
C ALA A 93 16.23 -37.83 16.11
N TRP A 94 14.92 -37.63 15.96
CA TRP A 94 13.91 -38.58 16.43
C TRP A 94 14.08 -39.97 15.82
N ARG A 95 14.31 -40.06 14.50
CA ARG A 95 14.54 -41.34 13.81
C ARG A 95 15.78 -42.08 14.32
N LYS A 96 16.79 -41.36 14.78
CA LYS A 96 18.00 -41.94 15.39
C LYS A 96 17.78 -42.32 16.85
N TYR A 97 17.00 -41.53 17.57
CA TYR A 97 16.72 -41.73 18.99
C TYR A 97 15.79 -42.93 19.24
N TYR A 98 14.69 -43.03 18.49
CA TYR A 98 13.67 -44.04 18.72
C TYR A 98 13.74 -45.18 17.70
N ILE A 99 14.14 -46.35 18.18
CA ILE A 99 14.07 -47.61 17.44
C ILE A 99 12.85 -48.38 17.95
N VAL A 100 12.00 -48.83 17.03
CA VAL A 100 10.82 -49.63 17.37
C VAL A 100 11.28 -50.95 18.00
N PRO A 101 10.86 -51.28 19.23
CA PRO A 101 11.17 -52.57 19.84
C PRO A 101 10.67 -53.73 18.96
N GLU A 102 11.43 -54.83 18.89
CA GLU A 102 11.05 -55.98 18.06
C GLU A 102 9.64 -56.49 18.37
N ASP A 103 9.25 -56.50 19.63
CA ASP A 103 7.92 -56.93 20.07
C ASP A 103 6.80 -56.03 19.49
N CYS A 104 7.09 -54.74 19.32
CA CYS A 104 6.16 -53.76 18.77
C CYS A 104 6.10 -53.72 17.24
N LYS A 105 6.88 -54.54 16.52
CA LYS A 105 6.80 -54.63 15.06
C LYS A 105 5.58 -55.40 14.57
N ASN A 106 5.10 -56.36 15.36
CA ASN A 106 3.92 -57.16 15.07
C ASN A 106 2.99 -57.16 16.29
N TYR A 107 1.85 -56.47 16.18
CA TYR A 107 0.87 -56.46 17.26
C TYR A 107 0.28 -57.85 17.46
N LYS A 108 0.24 -58.28 18.72
CA LYS A 108 -0.26 -59.60 19.13
C LYS A 108 -1.70 -59.56 19.59
N SER A 109 -2.17 -58.38 20.00
CA SER A 109 -3.52 -58.07 20.44
C SER A 109 -3.74 -56.56 20.39
N ASP A 110 -4.99 -56.11 20.52
CA ASP A 110 -5.33 -54.69 20.63
C ASP A 110 -4.68 -54.03 21.86
N GLU A 111 -4.63 -54.77 22.98
CA GLU A 111 -3.94 -54.31 24.20
C GLU A 111 -2.43 -54.11 23.95
N HIS A 112 -1.79 -55.06 23.26
CA HIS A 112 -0.38 -54.95 22.90
C HIS A 112 -0.14 -53.76 21.95
N MET A 113 -1.04 -53.52 20.99
CA MET A 113 -0.98 -52.35 20.13
C MET A 113 -1.01 -51.05 20.94
N VAL A 114 -1.96 -50.91 21.87
CA VAL A 114 -2.07 -49.72 22.74
C VAL A 114 -0.79 -49.53 23.57
N ASN A 115 -0.26 -50.60 24.17
CA ASN A 115 0.98 -50.52 24.94
C ASN A 115 2.17 -50.05 24.09
N CYS A 116 2.30 -50.53 22.86
CA CYS A 116 3.34 -50.08 21.93
C CYS A 116 3.18 -48.62 21.48
N LEU A 117 1.94 -48.16 21.29
CA LEU A 117 1.65 -46.76 20.97
C LEU A 117 1.96 -45.84 22.14
N ASN A 118 1.58 -46.24 23.36
CA ASN A 118 1.90 -45.50 24.58
C ASN A 118 3.41 -45.41 24.79
N HIS A 119 4.14 -46.53 24.66
CA HIS A 119 5.60 -46.55 24.73
C HIS A 119 6.25 -45.57 23.74
N LYS A 120 5.76 -45.54 22.49
CA LYS A 120 6.25 -44.59 21.48
C LYS A 120 5.94 -43.14 21.85
N ALA A 121 4.77 -42.88 22.43
CA ALA A 121 4.37 -41.55 22.87
C ALA A 121 5.22 -41.06 24.06
N ASP A 122 5.48 -41.94 25.03
CA ASP A 122 6.33 -41.65 26.19
C ASP A 122 7.76 -41.35 25.74
N ALA A 123 8.33 -42.20 24.88
CA ALA A 123 9.66 -41.97 24.30
C ALA A 123 9.73 -40.66 23.50
N LYS A 124 8.63 -40.26 22.84
CA LYS A 124 8.54 -38.99 22.11
C LYS A 124 8.54 -37.79 23.06
N ALA A 125 7.83 -37.88 24.18
CA ALA A 125 7.81 -36.82 25.20
C ALA A 125 9.19 -36.64 25.85
N GLU A 126 9.87 -37.74 26.17
CA GLU A 126 11.24 -37.72 26.68
C GLU A 126 12.21 -37.11 25.67
N PHE A 127 12.13 -37.53 24.40
CA PHE A 127 12.91 -36.95 23.32
C PHE A 127 12.70 -35.45 23.20
N ASP A 128 11.45 -34.97 23.20
CA ASP A 128 11.17 -33.54 23.05
C ASP A 128 11.78 -32.74 24.19
N LYS A 129 11.63 -33.22 25.43
CA LYS A 129 12.24 -32.59 26.60
C LYS A 129 13.77 -32.50 26.48
N ALA A 130 14.43 -33.59 26.10
CA ALA A 130 15.88 -33.65 25.96
C ALA A 130 16.42 -32.86 24.75
N TYR A 131 15.67 -32.86 23.63
CA TYR A 131 16.02 -32.11 22.43
C TYR A 131 15.92 -30.60 22.69
N ASP A 132 14.87 -30.16 23.38
CA ASP A 132 14.62 -28.76 23.67
C ASP A 132 15.53 -28.22 24.80
N SER A 133 15.97 -29.06 25.75
CA SER A 133 16.98 -28.70 26.77
C SER A 133 18.42 -28.72 26.24
N GLY A 134 18.66 -29.30 25.06
CA GLY A 134 20.00 -29.48 24.49
C GLY A 134 20.81 -30.61 25.11
N GLU A 135 20.21 -31.41 25.99
CA GLU A 135 20.86 -32.54 26.69
C GLU A 135 20.75 -33.86 25.91
N LEU A 136 20.14 -33.84 24.72
CA LEU A 136 19.93 -35.04 23.91
C LEU A 136 21.27 -35.66 23.48
N VAL A 137 21.53 -36.87 23.99
CA VAL A 137 22.61 -37.74 23.51
C VAL A 137 22.03 -38.71 22.49
N LEU A 138 22.39 -38.53 21.22
CA LEU A 138 22.00 -39.46 20.18
C LEU A 138 22.86 -40.74 20.25
N PRO A 139 22.25 -41.93 20.17
CA PRO A 139 23.01 -43.17 20.03
C PRO A 139 23.86 -43.11 18.74
N LYS A 140 25.09 -43.64 18.82
CA LYS A 140 26.06 -43.68 17.71
C LYS A 140 25.62 -44.63 16.60
#